data_AF-A0A3P8RRL7-F1
#
_entry.id   AF-A0A3P8RRL7-F1
#
_cell.length_a   1.000
_cell.length_b   1.000
_cell.length_c   1.000
_cell.angle_alpha   90.00
_cell.angle_beta   90.00
_cell.angle_gamma   90.00
#
_symmetry.space_group_name_H-M   'P 1'
#
loop_
_entity.id
_entity.type
_entity.pdbx_description
1 polymer ?
#
loop_
_entity_poly.entity_id
_entity_poly.type
_entity_poly.pdbx_seq_one_letter_code
_entity_poly.pdbx_strand_id
1 'polypeptide(L)'
;METSPLKRKLSTGHPLGGSDLPSYNRKTGAAYLTSVSNLVTTFRHERFVLENPVGATLIVGPLEDTIYSDDEVNGWGKFYLPQTVNMRVVGVVEGTSCPCDQLVLMTCEDKNIYAYNGEELHLVASSLDKLFSDGIEFPASKTFYKGEAFKDVTKEDWAEVRKGPVGRKLDKEHQKWVKANKSRILKNLRLGRDKQRCHQQLGGGPLDDNMLRTLSTHQSAYTV
;
A
#
# COMPACT_ATOMS: atom_id res chain seq x y z
N MET A 1 43.76 -2.89 -6.75
CA MET A 1 42.35 -3.13 -6.35
C MET A 1 42.14 -2.47 -5.00
N GLU A 2 41.81 -1.17 -4.98
CA GLU A 2 41.53 -0.48 -3.72
C GLU A 2 40.12 -0.82 -3.24
N THR A 3 40.03 -1.41 -2.06
CA THR A 3 38.77 -1.61 -1.36
C THR A 3 38.26 -0.27 -0.85
N SER A 4 37.05 0.11 -1.29
CA SER A 4 36.36 1.34 -0.88
C SER A 4 36.37 1.49 0.66
N PRO A 5 36.65 2.68 1.20
CA PRO A 5 36.70 2.93 2.65
C PRO A 5 35.45 2.45 3.40
N LEU A 6 34.28 2.55 2.75
CA LEU A 6 33.00 2.07 3.24
C LEU A 6 33.01 0.55 3.50
N LYS A 7 33.55 -0.24 2.56
CA LYS A 7 33.68 -1.71 2.68
C LYS A 7 34.56 -2.13 3.87
N ARG A 8 35.53 -1.29 4.24
CA ARG A 8 36.45 -1.55 5.36
C ARG A 8 35.80 -1.29 6.72
N LYS A 9 34.89 -0.32 6.80
CA LYS A 9 34.15 0.04 8.03
C LYS A 9 32.95 -0.88 8.28
N LEU A 10 32.26 -1.32 7.22
CA LEU A 10 31.17 -2.30 7.25
C LEU A 10 31.59 -3.66 7.82
N SER A 11 32.83 -4.08 7.57
CA SER A 11 33.42 -5.32 8.13
C SER A 11 33.69 -5.24 9.64
N THR A 12 33.73 -4.03 10.22
CA THR A 12 34.15 -3.81 11.63
C THR A 12 33.01 -3.51 12.61
N GLY A 13 31.74 -3.54 12.16
CA GLY A 13 30.60 -3.30 13.05
C GLY A 13 30.54 -1.90 13.67
N HIS A 14 31.24 -0.92 13.08
CA HIS A 14 31.19 0.47 13.52
C HIS A 14 29.95 1.17 12.94
N PRO A 15 29.23 1.98 13.73
CA PRO A 15 28.15 2.84 13.22
C PRO A 15 28.69 3.73 12.09
N LEU A 16 27.92 3.83 11.00
CA LEU A 16 28.25 4.74 9.91
C LEU A 16 28.12 6.17 10.44
N GLY A 17 29.27 6.85 10.62
CA GLY A 17 29.28 8.28 10.90
C GLY A 17 28.71 9.06 9.71
N GLY A 18 27.83 10.03 9.97
CA GLY A 18 27.09 10.80 8.96
C GLY A 18 27.93 11.57 7.93
N SER A 19 29.26 11.49 7.98
CA SER A 19 30.18 12.07 6.99
C SER A 19 30.44 11.18 5.76
N ASP A 20 30.04 9.89 5.78
CA ASP A 20 30.42 8.91 4.75
C ASP A 20 29.29 8.56 3.75
N LEU A 21 28.08 9.13 3.89
CA LEU A 21 27.03 9.09 2.86
C LEU A 21 27.32 10.17 1.80
N PRO A 22 27.66 9.83 0.54
CA PRO A 22 28.07 10.82 -0.45
C PRO A 22 26.93 11.78 -0.82
N SER A 23 26.96 13.01 -0.29
CA SER A 23 26.23 14.22 -0.74
C SER A 23 24.80 14.05 -1.29
N TYR A 24 24.04 13.03 -0.87
CA TYR A 24 22.67 12.80 -1.35
C TYR A 24 21.77 14.01 -1.07
N ASN A 25 22.13 14.79 -0.05
CA ASN A 25 21.47 16.03 0.32
C ASN A 25 21.44 17.10 -0.78
N ARG A 26 22.39 17.11 -1.73
CA ARG A 26 22.41 18.15 -2.78
C ARG A 26 21.54 17.83 -4.00
N LYS A 27 21.20 16.56 -4.22
CA LYS A 27 20.36 16.15 -5.35
C LYS A 27 18.88 16.31 -5.00
N THR A 28 18.05 16.57 -6.00
CA THR A 28 16.60 16.77 -5.84
C THR A 28 15.84 16.03 -6.94
N GLY A 29 14.56 15.74 -6.69
CA GLY A 29 13.67 15.10 -7.65
C GLY A 29 14.22 13.78 -8.20
N ALA A 30 14.12 13.58 -9.51
CA ALA A 30 14.55 12.35 -10.17
C ALA A 30 16.03 12.01 -9.94
N ALA A 31 16.92 13.00 -9.86
CA ALA A 31 18.34 12.76 -9.63
C ALA A 31 18.62 12.21 -8.22
N TYR A 32 17.81 12.61 -7.23
CA TYR A 32 17.84 12.02 -5.89
C TYR A 32 17.39 10.57 -5.94
N LEU A 33 16.23 10.29 -6.55
CA LEU A 33 15.69 8.92 -6.64
C LEU A 33 16.63 7.95 -7.34
N THR A 34 17.24 8.35 -8.46
CA THR A 34 18.27 7.52 -9.15
C THR A 34 19.46 7.23 -8.23
N SER A 35 19.85 8.21 -7.41
CA SER A 35 20.96 8.02 -6.48
C SER A 35 20.62 7.07 -5.35
N VAL A 36 19.37 7.09 -4.86
CA VAL A 36 18.86 6.11 -3.89
C VAL A 36 18.83 4.71 -4.51
N SER A 37 18.31 4.54 -5.73
CA SER A 37 18.31 3.23 -6.41
C SER A 37 19.72 2.67 -6.61
N ASN A 38 20.71 3.51 -6.92
CA ASN A 38 22.11 3.10 -7.01
C ASN A 38 22.67 2.69 -5.65
N LEU A 39 22.33 3.42 -4.57
CA LEU A 39 22.70 3.05 -3.20
C LEU A 39 22.12 1.68 -2.84
N VAL A 40 20.81 1.50 -3.04
CA VAL A 40 20.11 0.25 -2.72
C VAL A 40 20.71 -0.94 -3.47
N THR A 41 21.02 -0.76 -4.76
CA THR A 41 21.72 -1.79 -5.55
C THR A 41 23.11 -2.09 -4.99
N THR A 42 23.84 -1.06 -4.56
CA THR A 42 25.23 -1.20 -4.06
C THR A 42 25.29 -1.94 -2.73
N PHE A 43 24.30 -1.71 -1.85
CA PHE A 43 24.23 -2.29 -0.51
C PHE A 43 23.15 -3.38 -0.40
N ARG A 44 22.73 -3.96 -1.53
CA ARG A 44 21.69 -4.99 -1.55
C ARG A 44 22.07 -6.16 -0.63
N HIS A 45 21.12 -6.55 0.22
CA HIS A 45 21.22 -7.55 1.29
C HIS A 45 22.11 -7.18 2.49
N GLU A 46 22.69 -5.99 2.52
CA GLU A 46 23.40 -5.50 3.71
C GLU A 46 22.40 -5.24 4.83
N ARG A 47 22.81 -5.55 6.07
CA ARG A 47 21.99 -5.44 7.27
C ARG A 47 22.50 -4.29 8.13
N PHE A 48 21.59 -3.40 8.51
CA PHE A 48 21.86 -2.25 9.38
C PHE A 48 21.00 -2.35 10.63
N VAL A 49 21.63 -2.52 11.78
CA VAL A 49 20.93 -2.43 13.06
C VAL A 49 20.49 -0.99 13.27
N LEU A 50 19.22 -0.79 13.61
CA LEU A 50 18.67 0.53 13.87
C LEU A 50 18.83 0.85 15.36
N GLU A 51 19.21 2.09 15.66
CA GLU A 51 19.27 2.60 17.04
C GLU A 51 17.87 2.64 17.68
N ASN A 52 16.84 2.85 16.87
CA ASN A 52 15.44 2.86 17.28
C ASN A 52 14.53 2.28 16.17
N PRO A 53 13.55 1.42 16.49
CA PRO A 53 13.37 0.73 17.77
C PRO A 53 14.47 -0.32 18.01
N VAL A 54 14.80 -0.56 19.29
CA VAL A 54 15.85 -1.52 19.67
C VAL A 54 15.51 -2.92 19.16
N GLY A 55 16.49 -3.56 18.52
CA GLY A 55 16.34 -4.89 17.94
C GLY A 55 15.85 -4.87 16.49
N ALA A 56 15.45 -3.71 15.96
CA ALA A 56 15.10 -3.59 14.56
C ALA A 56 16.35 -3.60 13.66
N THR A 57 16.21 -4.23 12.49
CA THR A 57 17.26 -4.30 11.49
C THR A 57 16.68 -3.96 10.12
N LEU A 58 17.27 -2.98 9.45
CA LEU A 58 17.01 -2.70 8.04
C LEU A 58 17.84 -3.66 7.19
N ILE A 59 17.17 -4.40 6.31
CA ILE A 59 17.78 -5.16 5.22
C ILE A 59 17.59 -4.35 3.95
N VAL A 60 18.68 -3.83 3.40
CA VAL A 60 18.62 -3.02 2.17
C VAL A 60 18.31 -3.92 0.99
N GLY A 61 17.35 -3.52 0.16
CA GLY A 61 16.94 -4.30 -1.00
C GLY A 61 16.02 -3.48 -1.90
N PRO A 62 16.11 -3.66 -3.24
CA PRO A 62 15.17 -3.04 -4.16
C PRO A 62 13.79 -3.71 -4.05
N LEU A 63 12.82 -3.22 -4.84
CA LEU A 63 11.44 -3.70 -4.83
C LEU A 63 11.34 -5.22 -5.06
N GLU A 64 12.20 -5.77 -5.91
CA GLU A 64 12.19 -7.19 -6.28
C GLU A 64 12.55 -8.12 -5.10
N ASP A 65 13.11 -7.57 -4.02
CA ASP A 65 13.39 -8.30 -2.79
C ASP A 65 12.24 -8.23 -1.77
N THR A 66 11.13 -7.58 -2.13
CA THR A 66 9.93 -7.48 -1.30
C THR A 66 8.80 -8.34 -1.84
N ILE A 67 7.77 -8.56 -1.02
CA ILE A 67 6.55 -9.27 -1.44
C ILE A 67 5.62 -8.44 -2.35
N TYR A 68 5.94 -7.17 -2.57
CA TYR A 68 5.06 -6.22 -3.25
C TYR A 68 5.43 -6.04 -4.73
N SER A 69 4.43 -5.65 -5.52
CA SER A 69 4.54 -5.38 -6.95
C SER A 69 4.75 -3.90 -7.28
N ASP A 70 5.22 -3.62 -8.51
CA ASP A 70 5.33 -2.25 -9.04
C ASP A 70 4.01 -1.48 -8.95
N ASP A 71 2.88 -2.14 -9.20
CA ASP A 71 1.55 -1.53 -9.16
C ASP A 71 1.18 -1.07 -7.74
N GLU A 72 1.56 -1.83 -6.72
CA GLU A 72 1.32 -1.49 -5.32
C GLU A 72 2.17 -0.28 -4.90
N VAL A 73 3.47 -0.29 -5.21
CA VAL A 73 4.36 0.85 -4.92
C VAL A 73 3.92 2.11 -5.63
N ASN A 74 3.54 1.99 -6.91
CA ASN A 74 2.97 3.09 -7.67
C ASN A 74 1.62 3.54 -7.07
N GLY A 75 0.85 2.64 -6.48
CA GLY A 75 -0.37 2.96 -5.73
C GLY A 75 -0.07 3.79 -4.48
N TRP A 76 0.97 3.44 -3.72
CA TRP A 76 1.38 4.18 -2.53
C TRP A 76 1.74 5.63 -2.86
N GLY A 77 2.53 5.83 -3.92
CA GLY A 77 2.92 7.18 -4.39
C GLY A 77 1.75 8.03 -4.89
N LYS A 78 0.63 7.44 -5.29
CA LYS A 78 -0.54 8.16 -5.84
C LYS A 78 -1.64 8.43 -4.82
N PHE A 79 -1.80 7.55 -3.84
CA PHE A 79 -3.02 7.52 -3.03
C PHE A 79 -2.80 7.76 -1.55
N TYR A 80 -1.57 7.65 -1.05
CA TYR A 80 -1.28 7.79 0.38
C TYR A 80 -0.74 9.16 0.74
N LEU A 81 -0.02 9.84 -0.17
CA LEU A 81 0.45 11.21 0.10
C LEU A 81 -0.48 12.26 -0.53
N PRO A 82 -0.53 13.49 0.01
CA PRO A 82 -1.33 14.57 -0.55
C PRO A 82 -1.00 14.93 -2.00
N GLN A 83 0.24 14.65 -2.42
CA GLN A 83 0.69 14.84 -3.80
C GLN A 83 1.16 13.52 -4.38
N THR A 84 1.00 13.37 -5.70
CA THR A 84 1.54 12.22 -6.41
C THR A 84 3.06 12.29 -6.41
N VAL A 85 3.71 11.23 -5.94
CA VAL A 85 5.18 11.11 -5.86
C VAL A 85 5.64 9.79 -6.46
N ASN A 86 6.94 9.70 -6.78
CA ASN A 86 7.55 8.43 -7.18
C ASN A 86 8.27 7.80 -5.99
N MET A 87 7.64 6.77 -5.41
CA MET A 87 8.22 6.01 -4.31
C MET A 87 9.39 5.13 -4.81
N ARG A 88 10.46 5.07 -4.02
CA ARG A 88 11.61 4.19 -4.20
C ARG A 88 11.84 3.38 -2.93
N VAL A 89 11.78 2.06 -3.06
CA VAL A 89 12.07 1.13 -1.99
C VAL A 89 13.54 1.25 -1.57
N VAL A 90 13.76 1.29 -0.27
CA VAL A 90 15.08 1.29 0.38
C VAL A 90 15.39 -0.11 0.94
N GLY A 91 14.38 -0.80 1.47
CA GLY A 91 14.53 -2.14 2.02
C GLY A 91 13.38 -2.53 2.94
N VAL A 92 13.56 -3.61 3.68
CA VAL A 92 12.59 -4.14 4.65
C VAL A 92 13.16 -4.07 6.07
N VAL A 93 12.29 -3.85 7.05
CA VAL A 93 12.68 -3.83 8.47
C VAL A 93 12.16 -5.07 9.17
N GLU A 94 13.07 -5.81 9.79
CA GLU A 94 12.77 -6.92 10.70
C GLU A 94 12.90 -6.46 12.16
N GLY A 95 12.34 -7.23 13.09
CA GLY A 95 12.50 -6.99 14.53
C GLY A 95 11.65 -5.84 15.07
N THR A 96 10.58 -5.45 14.37
CA THR A 96 9.57 -4.50 14.86
C THR A 96 8.34 -5.24 15.38
N SER A 97 7.49 -4.55 16.14
CA SER A 97 6.19 -5.06 16.58
C SER A 97 5.09 -5.00 15.51
N CYS A 98 5.44 -4.69 14.24
CA CYS A 98 4.46 -4.65 13.15
C CYS A 98 3.83 -6.05 12.97
N PRO A 99 2.49 -6.17 12.96
CA PRO A 99 1.82 -7.44 12.67
C PRO A 99 1.83 -7.81 11.17
N CYS A 100 2.59 -7.09 10.36
CA CYS A 100 2.68 -7.23 8.91
C CYS A 100 3.78 -8.19 8.49
N ASP A 101 3.62 -8.85 7.34
CA ASP A 101 4.62 -9.78 6.81
C ASP A 101 5.96 -9.08 6.48
N GLN A 102 5.88 -7.87 5.90
CA GLN A 102 7.05 -7.03 5.61
C GLN A 102 6.74 -5.54 5.83
N LEU A 103 7.49 -4.91 6.74
CA LEU A 103 7.53 -3.46 6.91
C LEU A 103 8.53 -2.86 5.90
N VAL A 104 8.04 -2.26 4.83
CA VAL A 104 8.87 -1.74 3.73
C VAL A 104 9.21 -0.28 3.96
N LEU A 105 10.50 0.06 3.93
CA LEU A 105 10.96 1.45 3.87
C LEU A 105 11.08 1.93 2.44
N MET A 106 10.61 3.15 2.20
CA MET A 106 10.70 3.83 0.92
C MET A 106 10.97 5.32 1.10
N THR A 107 11.40 5.97 0.04
CA THR A 107 11.57 7.42 -0.02
C THR A 107 11.01 7.95 -1.33
N CYS A 108 10.71 9.25 -1.39
CA CYS A 108 10.31 9.92 -2.62
C CYS A 108 11.08 11.23 -2.80
N GLU A 109 10.64 12.09 -3.72
CA GLU A 109 11.34 13.32 -4.08
C GLU A 109 11.55 14.29 -2.90
N ASP A 110 10.73 14.19 -1.86
CA ASP A 110 10.82 15.00 -0.63
C ASP A 110 11.93 14.54 0.34
N LYS A 111 12.58 13.40 0.04
CA LYS A 111 13.67 12.76 0.81
C LYS A 111 13.26 12.17 2.16
N ASN A 112 12.01 12.29 2.56
CA ASN A 112 11.51 11.64 3.75
C ASN A 112 11.56 10.12 3.59
N ILE A 113 11.59 9.41 4.72
CA ILE A 113 11.51 7.96 4.79
C ILE A 113 10.14 7.57 5.29
N TYR A 114 9.49 6.72 4.52
CA TYR A 114 8.16 6.22 4.77
C TYR A 114 8.21 4.71 5.01
N ALA A 115 7.46 4.22 5.99
CA ALA A 115 7.29 2.80 6.24
C ALA A 115 5.86 2.36 5.91
N TYR A 116 5.70 1.31 5.11
CA TYR A 116 4.39 0.72 4.82
C TYR A 116 4.15 -0.52 5.66
N ASN A 117 3.09 -0.49 6.48
CA ASN A 117 2.79 -1.54 7.46
C ASN A 117 1.72 -2.54 6.98
N GLY A 118 1.41 -2.58 5.68
CA GLY A 118 0.33 -3.40 5.12
C GLY A 118 -1.00 -2.67 4.95
N GLU A 119 -1.22 -1.57 5.66
CA GLU A 119 -2.46 -0.79 5.59
C GLU A 119 -2.22 0.71 5.38
N GLU A 120 -1.30 1.29 6.14
CA GLU A 120 -0.99 2.72 6.25
C GLU A 120 0.49 3.00 5.89
N LEU A 121 0.74 4.24 5.47
CA LEU A 121 2.08 4.79 5.28
C LEU A 121 2.47 5.63 6.50
N HIS A 122 3.65 5.37 7.07
CA HIS A 122 4.16 6.02 8.27
C HIS A 122 5.35 6.90 7.91
N LEU A 123 5.36 8.18 8.26
CA LEU A 123 6.55 9.02 8.13
C LEU A 123 7.50 8.70 9.28
N VAL A 124 8.57 7.94 9.03
CA VAL A 124 9.40 7.35 10.08
C VAL A 124 10.77 8.01 10.25
N ALA A 125 11.25 8.76 9.25
CA ALA A 125 12.44 9.59 9.36
C ALA A 125 12.40 10.72 8.32
N SER A 126 13.10 11.83 8.58
CA SER A 126 13.12 12.98 7.67
C SER A 126 14.15 12.87 6.54
N SER A 127 15.06 11.90 6.60
CA SER A 127 16.08 11.65 5.58
C SER A 127 16.76 10.29 5.76
N LEU A 128 17.50 9.85 4.74
CA LEU A 128 18.39 8.69 4.85
C LEU A 128 19.44 8.87 5.95
N ASP A 129 20.03 10.08 6.08
CA ASP A 129 21.01 10.36 7.13
C ASP A 129 20.39 10.15 8.53
N LYS A 130 19.13 10.60 8.71
CA LYS A 130 18.38 10.40 9.96
C LYS A 130 18.01 8.94 10.20
N LEU A 131 17.64 8.20 9.15
CA LEU A 131 17.43 6.76 9.24
C LEU A 131 18.66 6.02 9.77
N PHE A 132 19.86 6.35 9.28
CA PHE A 132 21.09 5.68 9.70
C PHE A 132 21.68 6.18 11.02
N SER A 133 21.37 7.41 11.44
CA SER A 133 21.87 7.97 12.71
C SER A 133 20.94 7.76 13.89
N ASP A 134 19.64 7.96 13.69
CA ASP A 134 18.63 7.96 14.76
C ASP A 134 17.68 6.74 14.67
N GLY A 135 17.70 5.99 13.56
CA GLY A 135 16.78 4.89 13.31
C GLY A 135 15.44 5.34 12.70
N ILE A 136 14.37 4.62 13.03
CA ILE A 136 12.99 4.92 12.60
C ILE A 136 12.10 5.23 13.80
N GLU A 137 11.21 6.19 13.65
CA GLU A 137 10.10 6.42 14.57
C GLU A 137 8.96 5.45 14.22
N PHE A 138 8.88 4.31 14.91
CA PHE A 138 7.83 3.32 14.68
C PHE A 138 7.24 2.80 16.00
N PRO A 139 5.92 2.94 16.24
CA PRO A 139 4.91 3.59 15.39
C PRO A 139 5.16 5.09 15.18
N ALA A 140 4.87 5.61 13.99
CA ALA A 140 5.10 7.02 13.68
C ALA A 140 4.00 7.92 14.24
N SER A 141 4.37 9.14 14.66
CA SER A 141 3.42 10.20 15.01
C SER A 141 2.58 10.70 13.83
N LYS A 142 3.09 10.56 12.60
CA LYS A 142 2.40 10.96 11.37
C LYS A 142 2.20 9.76 10.44
N THR A 143 0.93 9.45 10.20
CA THR A 143 0.50 8.37 9.31
C THR A 143 -0.39 8.89 8.20
N PHE A 144 -0.51 8.11 7.13
CA PHE A 144 -1.36 8.40 5.99
C PHE A 144 -2.12 7.15 5.58
N TYR A 145 -3.44 7.28 5.39
CA TYR A 145 -4.29 6.19 4.96
C TYR A 145 -4.47 6.21 3.43
N LYS A 146 -4.92 5.07 2.89
CA LYS A 146 -5.24 4.97 1.46
C LYS A 146 -6.39 5.91 1.09
N GLY A 147 -6.09 6.94 0.30
CA GLY A 147 -7.04 7.96 -0.13
C GLY A 147 -6.80 9.33 0.52
N GLU A 148 -5.74 9.50 1.31
CA GLU A 148 -5.34 10.82 1.85
C GLU A 148 -5.21 11.86 0.72
N ALA A 149 -4.73 11.44 -0.46
CA ALA A 149 -4.62 12.29 -1.66
C ALA A 149 -5.93 12.99 -2.06
N PHE A 150 -7.08 12.48 -1.60
CA PHE A 150 -8.41 12.98 -1.94
C PHE A 150 -9.15 13.63 -0.78
N LYS A 151 -8.51 13.77 0.38
CA LYS A 151 -9.15 14.23 1.62
C LYS A 151 -9.78 15.61 1.49
N ASP A 152 -9.14 16.49 0.73
CA ASP A 152 -9.59 17.88 0.52
C ASP A 152 -10.37 18.08 -0.79
N VAL A 153 -10.71 16.99 -1.51
CA VAL A 153 -11.44 17.08 -2.78
C VAL A 153 -12.92 17.31 -2.52
N THR A 154 -13.47 18.39 -3.08
CA THR A 154 -14.87 18.80 -2.87
C THR A 154 -15.85 18.02 -3.74
N LYS A 155 -17.16 18.12 -3.44
CA LYS A 155 -18.20 17.48 -4.26
C LYS A 155 -18.23 18.06 -5.68
N GLU A 156 -17.91 19.34 -5.80
CA GLU A 156 -17.83 20.11 -7.03
C GLU A 156 -16.67 19.61 -7.90
N ASP A 157 -15.49 19.44 -7.31
CA ASP A 157 -14.32 18.85 -7.99
C ASP A 157 -14.65 17.43 -8.50
N TRP A 158 -15.27 16.60 -7.66
CA TRP A 158 -15.73 15.27 -8.08
C TRP A 158 -16.81 15.31 -9.17
N ALA A 159 -17.66 16.34 -9.20
CA ALA A 159 -18.64 16.52 -10.27
C ALA A 159 -17.96 16.89 -11.59
N GLU A 160 -16.89 17.68 -11.56
CA GLU A 160 -16.08 17.99 -12.73
C GLU A 160 -15.36 16.74 -13.26
N VAL A 161 -14.68 15.99 -12.39
CA VAL A 161 -14.01 14.73 -12.75
C VAL A 161 -14.98 13.73 -13.41
N ARG A 162 -16.20 13.60 -12.87
CA ARG A 162 -17.25 12.74 -13.45
C ARG A 162 -17.69 13.16 -14.84
N LYS A 163 -17.70 14.47 -15.14
CA LYS A 163 -18.05 14.99 -16.47
C LYS A 163 -16.93 14.78 -17.50
N GLY A 164 -15.70 14.54 -17.04
CA GLY A 164 -14.53 14.30 -17.89
C GLY A 164 -14.59 12.99 -18.70
N PRO A 165 -13.63 12.77 -19.62
CA PRO A 165 -13.60 11.57 -20.47
C PRO A 165 -13.61 10.25 -19.70
N VAL A 166 -12.81 10.17 -18.61
CA VAL A 166 -12.72 8.98 -17.76
C VAL A 166 -14.03 8.74 -17.03
N GLY A 167 -14.59 9.78 -16.38
CA GLY A 167 -15.87 9.69 -15.69
C GLY A 167 -17.00 9.22 -16.60
N ARG A 168 -17.13 9.83 -17.80
CA ARG A 168 -18.14 9.41 -18.79
C ARG A 168 -17.94 7.98 -19.31
N LYS A 169 -16.69 7.52 -19.46
CA LYS A 169 -16.39 6.14 -19.85
C LYS A 169 -16.86 5.17 -18.77
N LEU A 170 -16.48 5.42 -17.51
CA LEU A 170 -16.88 4.60 -16.36
C LEU A 170 -18.40 4.55 -16.21
N ASP A 171 -19.10 5.68 -16.37
CA ASP A 171 -20.56 5.74 -16.31
C ASP A 171 -21.21 4.87 -17.39
N LYS A 172 -20.70 4.91 -18.62
CA LYS A 172 -21.18 4.06 -19.72
C LYS A 172 -20.92 2.58 -19.46
N GLU A 173 -19.74 2.23 -18.95
CA GLU A 173 -19.38 0.85 -18.60
C GLU A 173 -20.29 0.32 -17.48
N HIS A 174 -20.51 1.13 -16.44
CA HIS A 174 -21.44 0.82 -15.35
C HIS A 174 -22.86 0.59 -15.89
N GLN A 175 -23.40 1.50 -16.70
CA GLN A 175 -24.73 1.36 -17.29
C GLN A 175 -24.85 0.10 -18.15
N LYS A 176 -23.84 -0.20 -18.98
CA LYS A 176 -23.80 -1.41 -19.82
C LYS A 176 -23.83 -2.67 -18.95
N TRP A 177 -23.00 -2.72 -17.91
CA TRP A 177 -22.93 -3.85 -16.99
C TRP A 177 -24.25 -4.05 -16.23
N VAL A 178 -24.83 -2.97 -15.69
CA VAL A 178 -26.12 -3.02 -14.98
C VAL A 178 -27.23 -3.52 -15.91
N LYS A 179 -27.29 -3.01 -17.15
CA LYS A 179 -28.30 -3.45 -18.13
C LYS A 179 -28.15 -4.93 -18.46
N ALA A 180 -26.93 -5.41 -18.70
CA ALA A 180 -26.67 -6.81 -19.01
C ALA A 180 -26.99 -7.76 -17.84
N ASN A 181 -26.84 -7.28 -16.60
CA ASN A 181 -27.00 -8.10 -15.40
C ASN A 181 -28.32 -7.88 -14.64
N LYS A 182 -29.20 -6.99 -15.14
CA LYS A 182 -30.41 -6.54 -14.43
C LYS A 182 -31.29 -7.70 -13.96
N SER A 183 -31.55 -8.68 -14.82
CA SER A 183 -32.38 -9.85 -14.49
C SER A 183 -31.77 -10.68 -13.36
N ARG A 184 -30.46 -10.93 -13.43
CA ARG A 184 -29.70 -11.67 -12.41
C ARG A 184 -29.71 -10.94 -11.06
N ILE A 185 -29.46 -9.64 -11.07
CA ILE A 185 -29.49 -8.80 -9.86
C ILE A 185 -30.89 -8.84 -9.24
N LEU A 186 -31.95 -8.65 -10.03
CA LEU A 186 -33.33 -8.69 -9.54
C LEU A 186 -33.72 -10.07 -8.99
N LYS A 187 -33.26 -11.16 -9.62
CA LYS A 187 -33.47 -12.52 -9.12
C LYS A 187 -32.83 -12.70 -7.75
N ASN A 188 -31.57 -12.28 -7.58
CA ASN A 188 -30.87 -12.36 -6.30
C ASN A 188 -31.54 -11.52 -5.21
N LEU A 189 -32.01 -10.31 -5.54
CA LEU A 189 -32.75 -9.45 -4.60
C LEU A 189 -34.10 -10.04 -4.17
N ARG A 190 -34.78 -10.77 -5.06
CA ARG A 190 -36.02 -11.50 -4.70
C ARG A 190 -35.69 -12.66 -3.76
N LEU A 191 -34.71 -13.49 -4.13
CA LEU A 191 -34.26 -14.61 -3.30
C LEU A 191 -33.84 -14.16 -1.89
N GLY A 192 -33.12 -13.04 -1.78
CA GLY A 192 -32.76 -12.47 -0.48
C GLY A 192 -33.98 -12.08 0.36
N ARG A 193 -34.98 -11.44 -0.25
CA ARG A 193 -36.24 -11.08 0.43
C ARG A 193 -37.04 -12.30 0.86
N ASP A 194 -37.11 -13.33 0.01
CA ASP A 194 -37.86 -14.54 0.30
C ASP A 194 -37.22 -15.30 1.47
N LYS A 195 -35.89 -15.43 1.48
CA LYS A 195 -35.15 -15.99 2.63
C LYS A 195 -35.42 -15.20 3.92
N GLN A 196 -35.41 -13.88 3.86
CA GLN A 196 -35.64 -13.04 5.03
C GLN A 196 -37.08 -13.18 5.56
N ARG A 197 -38.08 -13.31 4.66
CA ARG A 197 -39.47 -13.60 5.03
C ARG A 197 -39.62 -14.97 5.67
N CYS A 198 -38.99 -16.01 5.12
CA CYS A 198 -39.02 -17.34 5.71
C CYS A 198 -38.39 -17.35 7.12
N HIS A 199 -37.24 -16.69 7.31
CA HIS A 199 -36.63 -16.58 8.64
C HIS A 199 -37.52 -15.85 9.66
N GLN A 200 -38.25 -14.82 9.23
CA GLN A 200 -39.18 -14.07 10.10
C GLN A 200 -40.43 -14.89 10.45
N GLN A 201 -40.95 -15.70 9.52
CA GLN A 201 -42.12 -16.55 9.74
C GLN A 201 -41.81 -17.79 10.62
N LEU A 202 -40.55 -18.25 10.60
CA LEU A 202 -40.10 -19.44 11.34
C LEU A 202 -39.43 -19.10 12.69
N GLY A 203 -39.58 -17.87 13.18
CA GLY A 203 -39.08 -17.48 14.51
C GLY A 203 -37.55 -17.42 14.65
N GLY A 204 -36.80 -17.28 13.55
CA GLY A 204 -35.34 -17.07 13.58
C GLY A 204 -34.47 -18.33 13.61
N GLY A 205 -35.04 -19.54 13.51
CA GLY A 205 -34.28 -20.79 13.39
C GLY A 205 -33.60 -20.96 12.00
N PRO A 206 -32.62 -21.88 11.87
CA PRO A 206 -32.00 -22.21 10.58
C PRO A 206 -33.05 -22.74 9.59
N LEU A 207 -33.00 -22.28 8.33
CA LEU A 207 -33.84 -22.82 7.27
C LEU A 207 -33.37 -24.22 6.89
N ASP A 208 -34.29 -25.19 6.85
CA ASP A 208 -34.00 -26.57 6.47
C ASP A 208 -33.65 -26.69 4.96
N ASP A 209 -32.74 -27.59 4.61
CA ASP A 209 -32.23 -27.80 3.24
C ASP A 209 -33.33 -28.12 2.21
N ASN A 210 -34.43 -28.73 2.63
CA ASN A 210 -35.57 -29.07 1.79
C ASN A 210 -36.37 -27.81 1.39
N MET A 211 -36.49 -26.83 2.30
CA MET A 211 -37.06 -25.50 2.03
C MET A 211 -36.18 -24.68 1.10
N LEU A 212 -34.86 -24.76 1.25
CA LEU A 212 -33.90 -24.13 0.33
C LEU A 212 -33.95 -24.73 -1.08
N ARG A 213 -34.17 -26.05 -1.20
CA ARG A 213 -34.40 -26.71 -2.50
C ARG A 213 -35.70 -26.27 -3.16
N THR A 214 -36.79 -26.05 -2.40
CA THR A 214 -38.07 -25.62 -2.98
C THR A 214 -38.00 -24.20 -3.54
N LEU A 215 -37.28 -23.30 -2.87
CA LEU A 215 -36.97 -21.96 -3.39
C LEU A 215 -36.08 -22.03 -4.66
N SER A 216 -35.27 -23.08 -4.78
CA SER A 216 -34.45 -23.34 -5.96
C SER A 216 -35.22 -24.03 -7.10
N THR A 217 -36.27 -24.83 -6.86
CA THR A 217 -37.01 -25.53 -7.93
C THR A 217 -38.02 -24.65 -8.66
N HIS A 218 -38.52 -23.57 -8.05
CA HIS A 218 -39.19 -22.49 -8.80
C HIS A 218 -38.27 -21.84 -9.88
N GLN A 219 -36.96 -22.14 -9.90
CA GLN A 219 -36.03 -21.66 -10.93
C GLN A 219 -36.24 -22.28 -12.32
N SER A 220 -36.95 -23.41 -12.48
CA SER A 220 -37.00 -24.11 -13.78
C SER A 220 -38.26 -23.84 -14.61
N ALA A 221 -39.23 -23.11 -14.09
CA ALA A 221 -40.53 -22.89 -14.76
C ALA A 221 -40.63 -21.57 -15.56
N TYR A 222 -39.59 -20.73 -15.56
CA TYR A 222 -39.60 -19.40 -16.22
C TYR A 222 -38.48 -19.19 -17.24
N THR A 223 -38.00 -20.27 -17.87
CA THR A 223 -37.20 -20.19 -19.11
C THR A 223 -38.07 -20.60 -20.30
N VAL A 224 -38.84 -19.65 -20.81
CA VAL A 224 -39.18 -19.48 -22.24
C VAL A 224 -39.13 -17.99 -22.54
#